data_AF-A0A2W1LGQ7-F1
#
_entry.id   AF-A0A2W1LGQ7-F1
#
_cell.length_a   1.000
_cell.length_b   1.000
_cell.length_c   1.000
_cell.angle_alpha   90.00
_cell.angle_beta   90.00
_cell.angle_gamma   90.00
#
_symmetry.space_group_name_H-M   'P 1'
#
loop_
_entity.id
_entity.type
_entity.pdbx_description
1 polymer ?
#
loop_
_entity_poly.entity_id
_entity_poly.type
_entity_poly.pdbx_seq_one_letter_code
_entity_poly.pdbx_strand_id
1 'polypeptide(L)' 'MKCYKEVKNIISRILFLFGLLFLTASLIFLIMSLFGGFDGIINIVWLFGILNSLIAIGVSDIINKINKQNAKE' A
#
# COMPACT_ATOMS: atom_id res chain seq x y z
N MET A 1 15.03 -24.00 -1.36
CA MET A 1 14.83 -22.59 -1.77
C MET A 1 13.45 -22.28 -2.39
N LYS A 2 12.71 -23.26 -2.93
CA LYS A 2 11.37 -23.08 -3.55
C LYS A 2 10.33 -22.44 -2.61
N CYS A 3 10.28 -22.88 -1.35
CA CYS A 3 9.36 -22.37 -0.32
C CYS A 3 9.54 -20.84 -0.07
N TYR A 4 10.78 -20.34 -0.02
CA TYR A 4 11.05 -18.92 0.20
C TYR A 4 10.57 -18.02 -0.95
N LYS A 5 10.62 -18.53 -2.19
CA LYS A 5 10.17 -17.80 -3.40
C LYS A 5 8.65 -17.64 -3.42
N GLU A 6 7.91 -18.68 -3.02
CA GLU A 6 6.45 -18.63 -2.87
C GLU A 6 6.04 -17.62 -1.80
N VAL A 7 6.66 -17.68 -0.61
CA VAL A 7 6.36 -16.75 0.49
C VAL A 7 6.59 -15.30 0.07
N LYS A 8 7.69 -14.99 -0.62
CA LYS A 8 7.96 -13.64 -1.13
C LYS A 8 6.93 -13.13 -2.16
N ASN A 9 6.47 -14.01 -3.04
CA ASN A 9 5.44 -13.68 -4.02
C ASN A 9 4.11 -13.39 -3.33
N ILE A 10 3.74 -14.21 -2.35
CA ILE A 10 2.54 -14.01 -1.52
C ILE A 10 2.61 -12.67 -0.78
N ILE A 11 3.74 -12.38 -0.11
CA ILE A 11 3.94 -11.11 0.61
C ILE A 11 3.77 -9.92 -0.32
N SER A 12 4.39 -9.93 -1.50
CA SER A 12 4.29 -8.80 -2.45
C SER A 12 2.84 -8.58 -2.90
N ARG A 13 2.10 -9.66 -3.18
CA ARG A 13 0.68 -9.57 -3.57
C ARG A 13 -0.20 -9.05 -2.44
N ILE A 14 0.00 -9.53 -1.21
CA ILE A 14 -0.76 -9.08 -0.04
C ILE A 14 -0.50 -7.61 0.22
N LEU A 15 0.77 -7.17 0.19
CA LEU A 15 1.14 -5.76 0.41
C LEU A 15 0.50 -4.85 -0.62
N PHE A 16 0.49 -5.26 -1.90
CA PHE A 16 -0.17 -4.53 -2.96
C PHE A 16 -1.69 -4.43 -2.74
N LEU A 17 -2.34 -5.56 -2.44
CA LEU A 17 -3.80 -5.61 -2.24
C LEU A 17 -4.23 -4.77 -1.04
N PHE A 18 -3.53 -4.91 0.10
CA PHE A 18 -3.80 -4.13 1.30
C PHE A 18 -3.54 -2.65 1.07
N GLY A 19 -2.42 -2.30 0.44
CA GLY A 19 -2.12 -0.91 0.10
C GLY A 19 -3.19 -0.30 -0.80
N LEU A 20 -3.66 -1.03 -1.83
CA LEU A 20 -4.72 -0.55 -2.72
C LEU A 20 -6.06 -0.37 -2.00
N LEU A 21 -6.44 -1.34 -1.16
CA LEU A 21 -7.67 -1.26 -0.37
C LEU A 21 -7.63 -0.05 0.59
N PHE A 22 -6.52 0.11 1.31
CA PHE A 22 -6.37 1.17 2.30
C PHE A 22 -6.22 2.55 1.66
N LEU A 23 -5.61 2.63 0.47
CA LEU A 23 -5.57 3.85 -0.34
C LEU A 23 -6.97 4.29 -0.73
N THR A 24 -7.78 3.36 -1.24
CA THR A 24 -9.14 3.62 -1.68
C THR A 24 -10.01 4.06 -0.51
N ALA A 25 -9.94 3.35 0.62
CA ALA A 25 -10.67 3.71 1.83
C ALA A 25 -10.25 5.10 2.34
N SER A 26 -8.94 5.35 2.48
CA SER A 26 -8.43 6.64 2.97
C SER A 26 -8.80 7.80 2.05
N LEU A 27 -8.85 7.59 0.74
CA LEU A 27 -9.28 8.59 -0.22
C LEU A 27 -10.78 8.92 -0.06
N ILE A 28 -11.63 7.89 0.07
CA ILE A 28 -13.07 8.09 0.29
C ILE A 28 -13.32 8.86 1.59
N PHE A 29 -12.67 8.47 2.68
CA PHE A 29 -12.80 9.15 3.96
C PHE A 29 -12.26 10.58 3.93
N LEU A 30 -11.15 10.84 3.23
CA LEU A 30 -10.65 12.19 3.04
C LEU A 30 -11.66 13.05 2.30
N ILE A 31 -12.23 12.55 1.21
CA ILE A 31 -13.27 13.26 0.44
C ILE A 31 -14.48 13.55 1.34
N MET A 32 -15.01 12.54 2.04
CA MET A 32 -16.12 12.72 2.98
C MET A 32 -15.79 13.73 4.08
N SER A 33 -14.55 13.75 4.56
CA SER A 33 -14.08 14.67 5.60
C SER A 33 -14.01 16.12 5.09
N LEU A 34 -13.57 16.32 3.85
CA LEU A 34 -13.51 17.65 3.19
C LEU A 34 -14.91 18.24 2.93
N PHE A 35 -15.89 17.42 2.55
CA PHE A 35 -17.26 17.88 2.27
C PHE A 35 -18.18 17.84 3.48
N GLY A 36 -17.87 17.04 4.50
CA GLY A 36 -18.68 16.84 5.70
C GLY A 36 -18.40 17.82 6.83
N GLY A 37 -17.44 18.73 6.67
CA GLY A 37 -17.08 19.72 7.71
C GLY A 37 -16.37 19.11 8.92
N PHE A 38 -15.68 17.98 8.74
CA PHE A 38 -14.93 17.32 9.81
C PHE A 38 -13.65 18.09 10.16
N ASP A 39 -13.22 17.93 11.41
CA ASP A 39 -12.11 18.67 12.02
C ASP A 39 -10.78 18.45 11.28
N GLY A 40 -9.89 19.45 11.31
CA GLY A 40 -8.64 19.46 10.53
C GLY A 40 -7.70 18.30 10.86
N ILE A 41 -7.75 17.80 12.09
CA ILE A 41 -6.96 16.65 12.55
C ILE A 41 -7.37 15.36 11.81
N ILE A 42 -8.66 15.16 11.55
CA ILE A 42 -9.17 13.98 10.85
C ILE A 42 -8.64 13.95 9.41
N ASN A 43 -8.62 15.10 8.73
CA ASN A 43 -8.05 15.23 7.38
C ASN A 43 -6.57 14.84 7.34
N ILE A 44 -5.79 15.26 8.33
CA ILE A 44 -4.36 14.94 8.44
C ILE A 44 -4.16 13.43 8.60
N VAL A 45 -4.97 12.76 9.44
CA VAL A 45 -4.88 11.30 9.63
C VAL A 45 -5.14 10.56 8.33
N TRP A 46 -6.17 10.94 7.57
CA TRP A 46 -6.46 10.30 6.29
C TRP A 46 -5.39 10.58 5.23
N LEU A 47 -4.78 11.77 5.24
CA LEU A 47 -3.64 12.09 4.39
C LEU A 47 -2.43 11.20 4.67
N PHE A 48 -2.12 10.96 5.96
CA PHE A 48 -1.08 9.99 6.33
C PHE A 48 -1.47 8.55 5.98
N GLY A 49 -2.75 8.19 6.05
CA GLY A 49 -3.27 6.91 5.58
C GLY A 49 -3.03 6.68 4.09
N ILE A 50 -3.27 7.71 3.27
CA ILE A 50 -2.95 7.70 1.83
C ILE A 50 -1.45 7.52 1.62
N LEU A 51 -0.61 8.31 2.30
CA LEU A 51 0.85 8.22 2.16
C LEU A 51 1.37 6.83 2.53
N ASN A 52 0.91 6.26 3.65
CA ASN A 52 1.28 4.91 4.09
C ASN A 52 0.87 3.84 3.05
N SER A 53 -0.32 3.98 2.48
CA SER A 53 -0.83 3.07 1.45
C SER A 53 0.01 3.11 0.17
N LEU A 54 0.42 4.31 -0.26
CA LEU A 54 1.30 4.49 -1.42
C LEU A 54 2.68 3.87 -1.19
N ILE A 55 3.23 4.00 0.02
CA ILE A 55 4.49 3.35 0.40
C ILE A 55 4.34 1.82 0.33
N ALA A 56 3.25 1.26 0.87
CA ALA A 56 3.00 -0.19 0.82
C ALA A 56 2.93 -0.72 -0.62
N ILE A 57 2.23 0.01 -1.51
CA ILE A 57 2.17 -0.30 -2.94
C ILE A 57 3.56 -0.20 -3.58
N GLY A 58 4.31 0.88 -3.32
CA GLY A 58 5.66 1.07 -3.86
C GLY A 58 6.64 -0.02 -3.41
N VAL A 59 6.62 -0.37 -2.13
CA VAL A 59 7.46 -1.44 -1.57
C VAL A 59 7.11 -2.79 -2.19
N SER A 60 5.84 -3.06 -2.47
CA SER A 60 5.43 -4.30 -3.15
C SER A 60 6.06 -4.45 -4.54
N ASP A 61 6.15 -3.35 -5.30
CA ASP A 61 6.73 -3.35 -6.64
C ASP A 61 8.27 -3.45 -6.58
N ILE A 62 8.91 -2.76 -5.61
CA ILE A 62 10.35 -2.87 -5.36
C ILE A 62 10.74 -4.32 -5.03
N ILE A 63 10.01 -4.97 -4.12
CA ILE A 63 10.27 -6.38 -3.77
C ILE A 63 10.13 -7.28 -5.00
N ASN A 64 9.12 -7.03 -5.84
CA ASN A 64 8.89 -7.81 -7.05
C ASN A 64 10.01 -7.61 -8.09
N LYS A 65 10.51 -6.38 -8.26
CA LYS A 65 11.66 -6.05 -9.12
C LYS A 65 12.95 -6.72 -8.66
N ILE A 66 13.27 -6.60 -7.37
CA ILE A 66 14.45 -7.23 -6.77
C ILE A 66 14.38 -8.75 -6.95
N ASN A 67 13.22 -9.37 -6.70
CA ASN A 67 13.08 -10.83 -6.87
C ASN A 67 13.22 -11.28 -8.32
N LYS A 68 12.80 -10.47 -9.30
CA LYS A 68 13.00 -10.76 -10.73
C LYS A 68 14.46 -10.65 -11.15
N GLN A 69 15.24 -9.72 -10.57
CA GLN A 69 16.67 -9.59 -10.85
C GLN A 69 17.47 -10.77 -10.29
N ASN A 70 17.24 -11.14 -9.03
CA ASN A 70 17.89 -12.30 -8.39
C ASN A 70 17.52 -13.66 -9.02
N ALA A 71 16.53 -13.71 -9.91
CA ALA A 71 16.17 -14.94 -10.63
C ALA A 71 16.84 -15.06 -12.01
N LYS A 72 17.56 -14.02 -12.45
CA LYS A 72 18.28 -13.97 -13.72
C LYS A 72 19.81 -14.13 -13.57
N GLU A 73 20.35 -13.84 -12.39
CA GLU A 73 21.67 -14.32 -11.95
C GLU A 73 21.59 -15.77 -11.47
#